data_AF-A0A2N9EUC6-F1
#
_entry.id   AF-A0A2N9EUC6-F1
#
_cell.length_a   1.000
_cell.length_b   1.000
_cell.length_c   1.000
_cell.angle_alpha   90.00
_cell.angle_beta   90.00
_cell.angle_gamma   90.00
#
_symmetry.space_group_name_H-M   'P 1'
#
loop_
_entity.id
_entity.type
_entity.pdbx_description
1 polymer ?
#
loop_
_entity_poly.entity_id
_entity_poly.type
_entity_poly.pdbx_seq_one_letter_code
_entity_poly.pdbx_strand_id
1 'polypeptide(L)'
;MDIKRLNNMMSDHGIYSRERLLIPISNPDILVNGTCYIELDPNAKREVAALYLEGGPNGKSSHLLNGMTTKQGKRKVLDSLKKSMQVDDGTAQYYLSISNGNPRVALSEFSEDLKWERQAGMA
;
A
#
# COMPACT_ATOMS: atom_id res chain seq x y z
N MET A 1 -0.56 -17.56 -9.82
CA MET A 1 -1.93 -17.67 -9.22
C MET A 1 -2.35 -16.30 -8.72
N ASP A 2 -3.31 -15.68 -9.41
CA ASP A 2 -3.82 -14.34 -9.11
C ASP A 2 -4.47 -14.27 -7.71
N ILE A 3 -4.08 -13.28 -6.91
CA ILE A 3 -4.60 -12.98 -5.57
C ILE A 3 -6.13 -12.85 -5.56
N LYS A 4 -6.73 -12.33 -6.65
CA LYS A 4 -8.18 -12.21 -6.80
C LYS A 4 -8.84 -13.57 -6.84
N ARG A 5 -8.29 -14.51 -7.62
CA ARG A 5 -8.79 -15.88 -7.72
C ARG A 5 -8.63 -16.63 -6.40
N LEU A 6 -7.49 -16.47 -5.73
CA LEU A 6 -7.24 -17.10 -4.42
C LEU A 6 -8.24 -16.64 -3.36
N ASN A 7 -8.63 -15.37 -3.41
CA ASN A 7 -9.56 -14.76 -2.44
C ASN A 7 -11.02 -14.74 -2.90
N ASN A 8 -11.35 -15.44 -3.99
CA ASN A 8 -12.69 -15.43 -4.59
C ASN A 8 -13.24 -14.01 -4.76
N MET A 9 -12.41 -13.12 -5.31
CA MET A 9 -12.75 -11.74 -5.63
C MET A 9 -12.98 -11.61 -7.14
N MET A 10 -14.11 -11.01 -7.51
CA MET A 10 -14.41 -10.69 -8.91
C MET A 10 -13.93 -9.30 -9.32
N SER A 11 -13.57 -8.44 -8.35
CA SER A 11 -13.04 -7.09 -8.57
C SER A 11 -12.23 -6.63 -7.35
N ASP A 12 -11.44 -5.57 -7.51
CA ASP A 12 -10.67 -4.96 -6.41
C ASP A 12 -11.55 -4.44 -5.27
N HIS A 13 -12.77 -4.01 -5.60
CA HIS A 13 -13.77 -3.60 -4.61
C HIS A 13 -14.19 -4.75 -3.68
N GLY A 14 -13.98 -6.00 -4.11
CA GLY A 14 -14.23 -7.19 -3.29
C GLY A 14 -13.40 -7.21 -2.00
N ILE A 15 -12.23 -6.55 -1.98
CA ILE A 15 -11.36 -6.47 -0.80
C ILE A 15 -12.10 -5.94 0.44
N TYR A 16 -12.95 -4.93 0.25
CA TYR A 16 -13.70 -4.32 1.36
C TYR A 16 -14.77 -5.23 1.98
N SER A 17 -15.22 -6.25 1.23
CA SER A 17 -16.21 -7.22 1.69
C SER A 17 -15.62 -8.46 2.35
N ARG A 18 -14.28 -8.55 2.41
CA ARG A 18 -13.58 -9.72 2.96
C ARG A 18 -13.08 -9.43 4.37
N GLU A 19 -13.39 -10.35 5.26
CA GLU A 19 -12.85 -10.38 6.63
C GLU A 19 -11.35 -10.71 6.62
N ARG A 20 -10.90 -11.58 5.72
CA ARG A 20 -9.50 -11.99 5.58
C ARG A 20 -9.07 -12.05 4.12
N LEU A 21 -7.81 -11.73 3.86
CA LEU A 21 -7.14 -11.91 2.58
C LEU A 21 -5.99 -12.91 2.72
N LEU A 22 -5.95 -13.88 1.81
CA LEU A 22 -4.86 -14.83 1.64
C LEU A 22 -3.84 -14.20 0.69
N ILE A 23 -2.63 -13.97 1.18
CA ILE A 23 -1.52 -13.47 0.39
C ILE A 23 -0.58 -14.65 0.12
N PRO A 24 -0.40 -15.07 -1.14
CA PRO A 24 0.53 -16.15 -1.46
C PRO A 24 1.96 -15.68 -1.21
N ILE A 25 2.75 -16.54 -0.57
CA ILE A 25 4.18 -16.30 -0.31
C ILE A 25 5.01 -17.38 -0.99
N SER A 26 6.12 -16.98 -1.61
CA SER A 26 6.96 -17.89 -2.41
C SER A 26 7.79 -18.84 -1.55
N ASN A 27 8.17 -18.42 -0.35
CA ASN A 27 8.96 -19.22 0.59
C ASN A 27 8.32 -19.19 1.98
N PRO A 28 7.75 -20.30 2.48
CA PRO A 28 7.12 -20.35 3.80
C PRO A 28 8.11 -20.21 4.96
N ASP A 29 9.40 -20.50 4.75
CA ASP A 29 10.42 -20.46 5.80
C ASP A 29 10.61 -19.04 6.36
N ILE A 30 10.25 -18.00 5.58
CA ILE A 30 10.29 -16.61 6.04
C ILE A 30 9.32 -16.32 7.18
N LEU A 31 8.30 -17.16 7.37
CA LEU A 31 7.31 -17.01 8.44
C LEU A 31 7.71 -17.76 9.71
N VAL A 32 8.59 -18.76 9.60
CA VAL A 32 8.94 -19.62 10.73
C VAL A 32 9.70 -18.79 11.78
N ASN A 33 9.20 -18.78 13.01
CA ASN A 33 9.70 -17.92 14.11
C ASN A 33 9.67 -16.41 13.81
N GLY A 34 8.93 -15.98 12.79
CA GLY A 34 8.68 -14.58 12.50
C GLY A 34 7.80 -13.94 13.57
N THR A 35 8.09 -12.70 13.95
CA THR A 35 7.21 -11.91 14.84
C THR A 35 6.23 -11.11 14.00
N CYS A 36 4.93 -11.38 14.18
CA CYS A 36 3.88 -10.61 13.55
C CYS A 36 3.39 -9.49 14.48
N TYR A 37 3.15 -8.32 13.91
CA TYR A 37 2.66 -7.14 14.61
C TYR A 37 1.21 -6.88 14.22
N ILE A 38 0.39 -6.42 15.16
CA ILE A 38 -0.96 -5.95 14.85
C ILE A 38 -0.91 -4.44 14.65
N GLU A 39 -1.31 -3.97 13.48
CA GLU A 39 -1.32 -2.55 13.13
C GLU A 39 -2.70 -2.11 12.66
N LEU A 40 -3.07 -0.88 13.00
CA LEU A 40 -4.28 -0.26 12.45
C LEU A 40 -3.93 0.40 11.12
N ASP A 41 -4.47 -0.12 10.02
CA ASP A 41 -4.36 0.55 8.73
C ASP A 41 -5.21 1.84 8.76
N PRO A 42 -4.60 3.03 8.62
CA PRO A 42 -5.29 4.31 8.71
C PRO A 42 -6.22 4.57 7.52
N ASN A 43 -5.97 3.93 6.37
CA ASN A 43 -6.75 4.09 5.15
C ASN A 43 -7.92 3.10 5.13
N ALA A 44 -7.65 1.84 5.44
CA ALA A 44 -8.69 0.80 5.50
C ALA A 44 -9.47 0.79 6.83
N LYS A 45 -9.00 1.54 7.84
CA LYS A 45 -9.59 1.63 9.19
C LYS A 45 -9.82 0.26 9.82
N ARG A 46 -8.88 -0.67 9.60
CA ARG A 46 -8.96 -2.06 10.06
C ARG A 46 -7.64 -2.50 10.65
N GLU A 47 -7.70 -3.38 11.63
CA GLU A 47 -6.51 -4.03 12.18
C GLU A 47 -6.00 -5.08 11.19
N VAL A 48 -4.69 -5.07 10.95
CA VAL A 48 -3.99 -6.00 10.07
C VAL A 48 -2.82 -6.62 10.80
N ALA A 49 -2.57 -7.89 10.52
CA ALA A 49 -1.39 -8.60 10.97
C ALA A 49 -0.26 -8.34 9.95
N ALA A 50 0.76 -7.59 10.34
CA ALA A 50 1.90 -7.21 9.52
C ALA A 50 3.15 -8.02 9.91
N LEU A 51 3.86 -8.54 8.91
CA LEU A 51 5.19 -9.13 9.09
C LEU A 51 6.20 -8.28 8.33
N TYR A 52 7.19 -7.76 9.06
CA TYR A 52 8.28 -7.00 8.47
C TYR A 52 9.49 -7.91 8.26
N LEU A 53 9.94 -8.02 7.01
CA LEU A 53 11.08 -8.88 6.65
C LEU A 53 12.43 -8.28 7.07
N GLU A 54 12.53 -6.96 7.19
CA GLU A 54 13.76 -6.23 7.55
C GLU A 54 13.58 -5.37 8.80
N GLY A 55 13.46 -6.02 9.96
CA GLY A 55 13.34 -5.36 11.27
C GLY A 55 11.91 -4.97 11.64
N GLY A 56 11.62 -4.87 12.95
CA GLY A 56 10.29 -4.53 13.47
C GLY A 56 9.81 -3.13 13.06
N PRO A 57 8.56 -2.76 13.38
CA PRO A 57 7.98 -1.48 12.98
C PRO A 57 8.89 -0.34 13.41
N ASN A 58 9.59 0.25 12.43
CA ASN A 58 10.38 1.44 12.66
C ASN A 58 9.36 2.52 13.02
N GLY A 59 9.42 3.07 14.23
CA GLY A 59 8.43 4.01 14.80
C GLY A 59 8.21 5.32 14.03
N LYS A 60 8.63 5.37 12.75
CA LYS A 60 8.38 6.41 11.77
C LYS A 60 6.97 6.37 11.17
N SER A 61 6.05 5.53 11.67
CA SER A 61 4.61 5.60 11.29
C SER A 61 3.84 6.69 12.03
N SER A 62 4.52 7.61 12.73
CA SER A 62 3.89 8.88 13.07
C SER A 62 3.58 9.61 11.76
N HIS A 63 2.31 9.58 11.38
CA HIS A 63 1.64 10.45 10.41
C HIS A 63 1.96 11.93 10.63
N LEU A 64 3.19 12.35 10.35
CA LEU A 64 3.62 13.73 10.39
C LEU A 64 3.54 14.29 8.98
N LEU A 65 2.30 14.41 8.50
CA LEU A 65 1.95 15.42 7.49
C LEU A 65 2.10 16.86 8.04
N ASN A 66 2.76 17.06 9.18
CA ASN A 66 3.05 18.37 9.76
C ASN A 66 4.27 19.08 9.15
N GLY A 67 5.00 18.42 8.24
CA GLY A 67 6.05 19.06 7.45
C GLY A 67 5.48 19.84 6.27
N MET A 68 5.43 21.17 6.40
CA MET A 68 5.74 22.14 5.35
C MET A 68 4.97 22.04 4.00
N THR A 69 3.85 22.76 3.88
CA THR A 69 3.35 23.49 2.67
C THR A 69 1.88 23.85 2.91
N THR A 70 1.44 25.03 2.45
CA THR A 70 0.05 25.48 2.57
C THR A 70 -0.92 24.42 2.03
N LYS A 71 -2.11 24.27 2.64
CA LYS A 71 -3.13 23.27 2.25
C LYS A 71 -3.39 23.24 0.73
N GLN A 72 -3.24 24.39 0.07
CA GLN A 72 -3.39 24.57 -1.37
C GLN A 72 -2.25 23.96 -2.20
N GLY A 73 -1.00 24.02 -1.72
CA GLY A 73 0.15 23.38 -2.38
C GLY A 73 0.05 21.86 -2.35
N LYS A 74 -0.34 21.30 -1.20
CA LYS A 74 -0.59 19.85 -1.05
C LYS A 74 -1.70 19.36 -1.99
N ARG A 75 -2.80 20.12 -2.11
CA ARG A 75 -3.89 19.80 -3.03
C ARG A 75 -3.42 19.73 -4.49
N LYS A 76 -2.62 20.71 -4.94
CA LYS A 76 -2.07 20.73 -6.30
C LYS A 76 -1.13 19.57 -6.61
N VAL A 77 -0.28 19.18 -5.63
CA VAL A 77 0.62 18.03 -5.77
C VAL A 77 -0.21 16.75 -5.86
N LEU A 78 -1.21 16.59 -5.00
CA LEU A 78 -2.11 15.44 -5.02
C LEU A 78 -2.89 15.34 -6.35
N ASP A 79 -3.46 16.46 -6.82
CA ASP A 79 -4.21 16.50 -8.09
C ASP A 79 -3.31 16.15 -9.29
N SER A 80 -2.06 16.60 -9.27
CA SER A 80 -1.07 16.25 -10.31
C SER A 80 -0.72 14.77 -10.26
N LEU A 81 -0.45 14.24 -9.06
CA LEU A 81 -0.08 12.85 -8.85
C LEU A 81 -1.21 11.91 -9.28
N LYS A 82 -2.45 12.24 -8.88
CA LYS A 82 -3.67 11.55 -9.30
C LYS A 82 -3.79 11.45 -10.82
N LYS A 83 -3.55 12.55 -11.54
CA LYS A 83 -3.58 12.57 -13.01
C LYS A 83 -2.47 11.74 -13.63
N SER A 84 -1.25 11.81 -13.07
CA SER A 84 -0.10 11.05 -13.58
C SER A 84 -0.26 9.55 -13.37
N MET A 85 -0.81 9.13 -12.23
CA MET A 85 -1.03 7.73 -11.89
C MET A 85 -2.35 7.17 -12.46
N GLN A 86 -3.30 8.04 -12.82
CA GLN A 86 -4.67 7.68 -13.24
C GLN A 86 -5.44 6.90 -12.17
N VAL A 87 -5.33 7.33 -10.91
CA VAL A 87 -5.94 6.67 -9.74
C VAL A 87 -6.92 7.60 -9.01
N ASP A 88 -7.57 7.10 -7.96
CA ASP A 88 -8.42 7.89 -7.07
C ASP A 88 -7.61 8.71 -6.04
N ASP A 89 -8.29 9.61 -5.31
CA ASP A 89 -7.65 10.48 -4.33
C ASP A 89 -7.00 9.68 -3.18
N GLY A 90 -7.59 8.56 -2.77
CA GLY A 90 -7.09 7.71 -1.69
C GLY A 90 -5.78 7.04 -2.08
N THR A 91 -5.74 6.44 -3.27
CA THR A 91 -4.52 5.82 -3.81
C THR A 91 -3.40 6.85 -3.99
N ALA A 92 -3.69 8.02 -4.57
CA ALA A 92 -2.70 9.09 -4.69
C ALA A 92 -2.18 9.57 -3.31
N GLN A 93 -3.07 9.68 -2.32
CA GLN A 93 -2.70 10.07 -0.96
C GLN A 93 -1.84 9.01 -0.26
N TYR A 94 -2.12 7.73 -0.48
CA TYR A 94 -1.34 6.62 0.05
C TYR A 94 0.11 6.68 -0.44
N TYR A 95 0.33 6.71 -1.76
CA TYR A 95 1.68 6.73 -2.33
C TYR A 95 2.45 8.00 -1.93
N LEU A 96 1.76 9.14 -1.84
CA LEU A 96 2.38 10.38 -1.36
C LEU A 96 2.76 10.29 0.13
N SER A 97 1.97 9.60 0.95
CA SER A 97 2.22 9.41 2.38
C SER A 97 3.43 8.53 2.63
N ILE A 98 3.52 7.36 1.99
CA ILE A 98 4.65 6.44 2.16
C ILE A 98 5.96 7.02 1.60
N SER A 99 5.86 7.96 0.64
CA SER A 99 6.99 8.65 0.02
C SER A 99 7.43 9.92 0.78
N ASN A 100 6.97 10.11 2.01
CA ASN A 100 7.25 11.29 2.84
C ASN A 100 6.97 12.62 2.09
N GLY A 101 5.90 12.66 1.31
CA GLY A 101 5.49 13.84 0.53
C GLY A 101 6.27 14.09 -0.76
N ASN A 102 7.18 13.20 -1.18
CA ASN A 102 7.91 13.34 -2.43
C ASN A 102 7.14 12.70 -3.62
N PRO A 103 6.64 13.50 -4.58
CA PRO A 103 5.82 12.98 -5.68
C PRO A 103 6.60 12.12 -6.68
N ARG A 104 7.92 12.31 -6.82
CA ARG A 104 8.73 11.48 -7.74
C ARG A 104 8.93 10.08 -7.19
N VAL A 105 9.21 9.98 -5.89
CA VAL A 105 9.31 8.70 -5.19
C VAL A 105 7.96 7.98 -5.24
N ALA A 106 6.86 8.70 -4.96
CA ALA A 106 5.51 8.15 -5.04
C ALA A 106 5.18 7.53 -6.40
N LEU A 107 5.56 8.21 -7.50
CA LEU A 107 5.35 7.69 -8.85
C LEU A 107 6.23 6.48 -9.16
N SER A 108 7.46 6.45 -8.62
CA SER A 108 8.38 5.32 -8.78
C SER A 108 7.85 4.07 -8.09
N GLU A 109 7.46 4.19 -6.81
CA GLU A 109 6.87 3.08 -6.03
C GLU A 109 5.62 2.52 -6.74
N PHE A 110 4.71 3.40 -7.16
CA PHE A 110 3.52 2.98 -7.92
C PHE A 110 3.86 2.26 -9.23
N SER A 111 4.90 2.71 -9.93
CA SER A 111 5.31 2.08 -11.19
C SER A 111 5.91 0.69 -10.96
N GLU A 112 6.62 0.48 -9.85
CA GLU A 112 7.13 -0.84 -9.46
C GLU A 112 5.97 -1.78 -9.09
N ASP A 113 5.00 -1.31 -8.31
CA ASP A 113 3.81 -2.11 -7.97
C ASP A 113 3.02 -2.50 -9.24
N LEU A 114 2.81 -1.58 -10.19
CA LEU A 114 2.19 -1.90 -11.48
C LEU A 114 2.99 -2.91 -12.31
N LYS A 115 4.32 -2.86 -12.28
CA LYS A 115 5.16 -3.85 -12.96
C LYS A 115 5.00 -5.22 -12.31
N TRP A 116 5.02 -5.26 -10.98
CA TRP A 116 4.82 -6.49 -10.22
C TRP A 116 3.46 -7.11 -10.50
N GLU A 117 2.38 -6.33 -10.50
CA GLU A 117 1.03 -6.81 -10.86
C GLU A 117 0.98 -7.40 -12.27
N ARG A 118 1.58 -6.73 -13.26
CA ARG A 118 1.61 -7.21 -14.65
C ARG A 118 2.41 -8.50 -14.80
N GLN A 119 3.52 -8.64 -14.07
CA GLN A 119 4.34 -9.85 -14.10
C GLN A 119 3.67 -11.01 -13.35
N ALA A 120 3.04 -10.75 -12.20
CA ALA A 120 2.31 -11.74 -11.42
C ALA A 120 1.02 -12.21 -12.13
N GLY A 121 0.42 -11.36 -12.97
CA GLY A 121 -0.72 -11.71 -13.83
C GLY A 121 -0.38 -12.60 -15.02
N MET A 122 0.91 -12.80 -15.35
CA MET A 122 1.37 -13.70 -16.41
C MET A 122 1.68 -15.14 -15.91
N ALA A 123 1.21 -15.51 -14.71
CA ALA A 123 1.42 -16.83 -14.09
C ALA A 123 0.14 -17.55 -13.62
#